data_AF-A0A8I1NEH8-F1
#
_entry.id   AF-A0A8I1NEH8-F1
#
_cell.length_a   1.000
_cell.length_b   1.000
_cell.length_c   1.000
_cell.angle_alpha   90.00
_cell.angle_beta   90.00
_cell.angle_gamma   90.00
#
_symmetry.space_group_name_H-M   'P 1'
#
loop_
_entity.id
_entity.type
_entity.pdbx_description
1 polymer ?
#
loop_
_entity_poly.entity_id
_entity_poly.type
_entity_poly.pdbx_seq_one_letter_code
_entity_poly.pdbx_strand_id
1 'polypeptide(L)'
;MSESFSALDVASGVETLPIAASAPGADPEQLRVSYLDLLRLCLCDLAGAGTPSVRRDENERPCWEQLDQEVGLKMRAAGLDWPMNGLSMVGLSRLKDLQSLVEQIVADGIAGDVIEAGAWRGGASIMMRATLDSLGDDRQVYVADSFAGFPEPGRIEGGPEDRLDLRGIDFLSVPEDQVAANFRKFGLTDNVHFVKGFFEDTMA
;
A
#
# COMPACT_ATOMS: atom_id res chain seq x y z
N MET A 1 -16.86 -15.65 24.79
CA MET A 1 -16.41 -16.59 23.74
C MET A 1 -16.60 -15.89 22.41
N SER A 2 -15.69 -14.98 22.06
CA SER A 2 -15.65 -14.37 20.74
C SER A 2 -14.90 -15.34 19.84
N GLU A 3 -15.53 -15.82 18.78
CA GLU A 3 -14.88 -16.60 17.74
C GLU A 3 -13.74 -15.76 17.15
N SER A 4 -12.50 -16.05 17.55
CA SER A 4 -11.33 -15.58 16.85
C SER A 4 -11.31 -16.33 15.52
N PHE A 5 -11.89 -15.75 14.47
CA PHE A 5 -11.56 -16.15 13.10
C PHE A 5 -10.05 -15.95 12.97
N SER A 6 -9.29 -17.03 12.91
CA SER A 6 -7.86 -16.90 12.75
C SER A 6 -7.61 -16.31 11.36
N ALA A 7 -6.60 -15.46 11.23
CA ALA A 7 -6.24 -14.88 9.93
C ALA A 7 -5.95 -15.98 8.87
N LEU A 8 -5.62 -17.20 9.32
CA LEU A 8 -5.43 -18.40 8.51
C LEU A 8 -6.74 -18.91 7.87
N ASP A 9 -7.87 -18.82 8.58
CA ASP A 9 -9.17 -19.24 8.05
C ASP A 9 -9.64 -18.32 6.93
N VAL A 10 -9.36 -17.01 7.06
CA VAL A 10 -9.61 -16.01 6.00
C VAL A 10 -8.67 -16.24 4.82
N ALA A 11 -7.38 -16.54 5.05
CA ALA A 11 -6.39 -16.78 4.00
C ALA A 11 -6.74 -17.94 3.07
N SER A 12 -7.31 -19.01 3.64
CA SER A 12 -7.54 -20.27 2.93
C SER A 12 -8.65 -20.20 1.86
N GLY A 13 -9.57 -19.23 1.99
CA GLY A 13 -10.68 -19.00 1.06
C GLY A 13 -10.55 -17.78 0.15
N VAL A 14 -9.50 -16.96 0.30
CA VAL A 14 -9.31 -15.75 -0.50
C VAL A 14 -8.60 -16.11 -1.81
N GLU A 15 -9.31 -15.93 -2.92
CA GLU A 15 -8.71 -15.98 -4.25
C GLU A 15 -7.81 -14.76 -4.45
N THR A 16 -6.51 -14.99 -4.61
CA THR A 16 -5.51 -13.94 -4.78
C THR A 16 -5.00 -13.91 -6.21
N LEU A 17 -4.59 -12.73 -6.68
CA LEU A 17 -3.83 -12.63 -7.92
C LEU A 17 -2.59 -13.52 -7.87
N PRO A 18 -2.17 -14.11 -9.00
CA PRO A 18 -0.90 -14.81 -9.09
C PRO A 18 0.25 -13.91 -8.65
N ILE A 19 1.17 -14.45 -7.85
CA ILE A 19 2.41 -13.77 -7.46
C ILE A 19 3.41 -13.95 -8.60
N ALA A 20 3.17 -13.24 -9.70
CA ALA A 20 3.99 -13.26 -10.89
C ALA A 20 3.76 -11.99 -11.70
N ALA A 21 4.80 -11.54 -12.39
CA ALA A 21 4.69 -10.48 -13.38
C ALA A 21 4.58 -11.06 -14.79
N SER A 22 3.85 -10.37 -15.66
CA SER A 22 3.83 -10.69 -17.09
C SER A 22 5.22 -10.56 -17.69
N ALA A 23 5.59 -11.44 -18.62
CA ALA A 23 6.88 -11.38 -19.29
C ALA A 23 6.99 -10.14 -20.20
N PRO A 24 8.11 -9.39 -20.14
CA PRO A 24 8.31 -8.23 -20.99
C PRO A 24 8.41 -8.63 -22.47
N GLY A 25 8.04 -7.70 -23.35
CA GLY A 25 8.13 -7.87 -24.79
C GLY A 25 8.58 -6.60 -25.50
N ALA A 26 8.76 -6.68 -26.82
CA ALA A 26 9.15 -5.54 -27.65
C ALA A 26 7.99 -4.56 -27.90
N ASP A 27 6.75 -5.01 -27.72
CA ASP A 27 5.57 -4.15 -27.79
C ASP A 27 5.53 -3.20 -26.58
N PRO A 28 5.39 -1.87 -26.79
CA PRO A 28 5.40 -0.90 -25.70
C PRO A 28 4.31 -1.15 -24.64
N GLU A 29 3.12 -1.60 -25.05
CA GLU A 29 2.03 -1.87 -24.11
C GLU A 29 2.34 -3.13 -23.28
N GLN A 30 2.87 -4.18 -23.90
CA GLN A 30 3.34 -5.35 -23.16
C GLN A 30 4.44 -4.97 -22.15
N LEU A 31 5.40 -4.14 -22.54
CA LEU A 31 6.44 -3.66 -21.63
C LEU A 31 5.86 -2.84 -20.47
N ARG A 32 4.87 -1.99 -20.75
CA ARG A 32 4.13 -1.20 -19.75
C ARG A 32 3.44 -2.09 -18.73
N VAL A 33 2.70 -3.10 -19.18
CA VAL A 33 2.02 -4.07 -18.32
C VAL A 33 3.01 -4.83 -17.44
N SER A 34 4.11 -5.34 -18.03
CA SER A 34 5.16 -6.03 -17.28
C SER A 34 5.84 -5.15 -16.23
N TYR A 35 6.06 -3.87 -16.54
CA TYR A 35 6.59 -2.89 -15.60
C TYR A 35 5.65 -2.70 -14.40
N LEU A 36 4.37 -2.47 -14.65
CA LEU A 36 3.37 -2.24 -13.59
C LEU A 36 3.13 -3.51 -12.75
N ASP A 37 3.15 -4.69 -13.37
CA ASP A 37 3.12 -5.97 -12.68
C ASP A 37 4.31 -6.14 -11.71
N LEU A 38 5.53 -5.92 -12.21
CA LEU A 38 6.75 -6.03 -11.40
C LEU A 38 6.74 -4.99 -10.27
N LEU A 39 6.29 -3.77 -10.55
CA LEU A 39 6.18 -2.72 -9.55
C LEU A 39 5.28 -3.16 -8.39
N ARG A 40 4.10 -3.74 -8.67
CA ARG A 40 3.22 -4.29 -7.61
C ARG A 40 3.91 -5.32 -6.73
N LEU A 41 4.67 -6.24 -7.34
CA LEU A 41 5.43 -7.24 -6.58
C LEU A 41 6.47 -6.58 -5.67
N CYS A 42 7.20 -5.58 -6.18
CA CYS A 42 8.18 -4.83 -5.39
C CYS A 42 7.52 -4.06 -4.23
N LEU A 43 6.40 -3.38 -4.49
CA LEU A 43 5.69 -2.59 -3.47
C LEU A 43 5.14 -3.47 -2.34
N CYS A 44 4.80 -4.72 -2.62
CA CYS A 44 4.34 -5.70 -1.63
C CYS A 44 5.46 -6.61 -1.08
N ASP A 45 6.73 -6.36 -1.40
CA ASP A 45 7.87 -7.19 -0.96
C ASP A 45 7.76 -8.67 -1.38
N LEU A 46 7.25 -8.89 -2.59
CA LEU A 46 7.06 -10.21 -3.22
C LEU A 46 8.08 -10.50 -4.33
N ALA A 47 8.90 -9.51 -4.72
CA ALA A 47 9.95 -9.68 -5.74
C ALA A 47 11.29 -10.16 -5.15
N GLY A 48 11.48 -10.04 -3.83
CA GLY A 48 12.73 -10.40 -3.15
C GLY A 48 12.90 -11.90 -2.93
N ALA A 49 14.10 -12.30 -2.50
CA ALA A 49 14.40 -13.69 -2.14
C ALA A 49 13.73 -14.17 -0.84
N GLY A 50 13.23 -13.22 -0.03
CA GLY A 50 12.50 -13.46 1.20
C GLY A 50 11.41 -12.41 1.37
N THR A 51 10.46 -12.71 2.24
CA THR A 51 9.21 -11.92 2.41
C THR A 51 8.86 -11.93 3.90
N PRO A 52 9.59 -11.18 4.74
CA PRO A 52 9.31 -11.10 6.17
C PRO A 52 8.05 -10.26 6.45
N SER A 53 7.31 -10.65 7.48
CA SER A 53 6.13 -9.95 7.98
C SER A 53 6.31 -9.55 9.43
N VAL A 54 5.74 -8.41 9.82
CA VAL A 54 5.68 -7.96 11.21
C VAL A 54 4.52 -8.67 11.90
N ARG A 55 4.81 -9.17 13.11
CA ARG A 55 3.87 -9.83 14.01
C ARG A 55 3.99 -9.26 15.41
N ARG A 56 3.03 -9.62 16.26
CA ARG A 56 3.14 -9.45 17.71
C ARG A 56 3.41 -10.81 18.33
N ASP A 57 4.39 -10.87 19.24
CA ASP A 57 4.63 -12.07 20.04
C ASP A 57 3.57 -12.23 21.14
N GLU A 58 3.67 -13.30 21.93
CA GLU A 58 2.78 -13.60 23.06
C GLU A 58 2.74 -12.49 24.14
N ASN A 59 3.73 -11.59 24.16
CA ASN A 59 3.83 -10.45 25.07
C ASN A 59 3.50 -9.12 24.37
N GLU A 60 2.85 -9.17 23.21
CA GLU A 60 2.50 -8.03 22.34
C GLU A 60 3.69 -7.22 21.81
N ARG A 61 4.92 -7.76 21.89
CA ARG A 61 6.11 -7.08 21.37
C ARG A 61 6.19 -7.26 19.86
N PRO A 62 6.62 -6.24 19.11
CA PRO A 62 6.83 -6.38 17.68
C PRO A 62 7.96 -7.38 17.41
N CYS A 63 7.66 -8.39 16.61
CA CYS A 63 8.63 -9.35 16.08
C CYS A 63 8.45 -9.48 14.56
N TRP A 64 9.34 -10.22 13.91
CA TRP A 64 9.23 -10.51 12.49
C TRP A 64 9.41 -12.00 12.23
N GLU A 65 8.74 -12.49 11.20
CA GLU A 65 8.82 -13.87 10.75
C GLU A 65 8.91 -13.93 9.22
N GLN A 66 9.63 -14.93 8.70
CA GLN A 66 9.61 -15.22 7.26
C GLN A 66 8.29 -15.92 6.92
N LEU A 67 7.57 -15.38 5.93
CA LEU A 67 6.34 -16.01 5.45
C LEU A 67 6.64 -17.33 4.74
N ASP A 68 5.83 -18.35 5.02
CA ASP A 68 5.83 -19.62 4.29
C ASP A 68 5.23 -19.45 2.88
N GLN A 69 5.54 -20.40 1.99
CA GLN A 69 5.13 -20.34 0.58
C GLN A 69 3.65 -20.71 0.33
N GLU A 70 2.95 -21.28 1.30
CA GLU A 70 1.62 -21.86 1.08
C GLU A 70 0.49 -20.93 1.52
N VAL A 71 0.58 -20.40 2.74
CA VAL A 71 -0.42 -19.54 3.37
C VAL A 71 0.12 -18.13 3.53
N GLY A 72 1.37 -17.99 3.98
CA GLY A 72 1.98 -16.68 4.23
C GLY A 72 1.99 -15.79 2.98
N LEU A 73 2.45 -16.30 1.84
CA LEU A 73 2.46 -15.51 0.59
C LEU A 73 1.05 -15.15 0.09
N LYS A 74 0.04 -16.00 0.30
CA LYS A 74 -1.36 -15.66 -0.01
C LYS A 74 -1.87 -14.53 0.87
N MET A 75 -1.52 -14.54 2.16
CA MET A 75 -1.82 -13.43 3.07
C MET A 75 -1.21 -12.12 2.57
N ARG A 76 0.06 -12.15 2.12
CA ARG A 76 0.71 -10.97 1.53
C ARG A 76 0.01 -10.49 0.26
N ALA A 77 -0.30 -11.41 -0.65
CA ALA A 77 -1.00 -11.09 -1.89
C ALA A 77 -2.41 -10.53 -1.63
N ALA A 78 -3.09 -11.00 -0.59
CA ALA A 78 -4.37 -10.50 -0.13
C ALA A 78 -4.28 -9.19 0.66
N GLY A 79 -3.09 -8.80 1.14
CA GLY A 79 -2.85 -7.63 1.99
C GLY A 79 -3.44 -7.79 3.40
N LEU A 80 -3.26 -8.98 3.98
CA LEU A 80 -3.75 -9.35 5.31
C LEU A 80 -2.62 -9.46 6.34
N ASP A 81 -1.45 -8.88 6.03
CA ASP A 81 -0.28 -8.85 6.89
C ASP A 81 0.43 -7.48 6.84
N TRP A 82 1.50 -7.33 7.62
CA TRP A 82 2.30 -6.10 7.66
C TRP A 82 3.68 -6.36 7.08
N PRO A 83 3.95 -5.93 5.82
CA PRO A 83 5.22 -6.18 5.17
C PRO A 83 6.37 -5.50 5.89
N MET A 84 7.36 -6.27 6.36
CA MET A 84 8.50 -5.68 7.05
C MET A 84 9.26 -4.73 6.11
N ASN A 85 9.46 -5.13 4.84
CA ASN A 85 10.19 -4.35 3.84
C ASN A 85 9.29 -3.72 2.75
N GLY A 86 8.04 -4.17 2.62
CA GLY A 86 7.12 -3.66 1.62
C GLY A 86 6.76 -2.19 1.85
N LEU A 87 6.37 -1.50 0.78
CA LEU A 87 5.96 -0.10 0.80
C LEU A 87 4.44 0.07 0.76
N SER A 88 3.71 -1.01 0.47
CA SER A 88 2.25 -1.08 0.62
C SER A 88 1.84 -2.36 1.33
N MET A 89 0.84 -2.26 2.21
CA MET A 89 0.21 -3.40 2.90
C MET A 89 -1.15 -3.77 2.30
N VAL A 90 -1.56 -3.12 1.21
CA VAL A 90 -2.89 -3.36 0.60
C VAL A 90 -2.94 -4.63 -0.26
N GLY A 91 -1.80 -5.25 -0.54
CA GLY A 91 -1.74 -6.48 -1.34
C GLY A 91 -1.94 -6.26 -2.85
N LEU A 92 -1.80 -7.33 -3.61
CA LEU A 92 -1.75 -7.29 -5.08
C LEU A 92 -3.11 -6.93 -5.70
N SER A 93 -4.20 -7.54 -5.21
CA SER A 93 -5.53 -7.32 -5.80
C SER A 93 -5.95 -5.85 -5.71
N ARG A 94 -5.80 -5.23 -4.54
CA ARG A 94 -6.14 -3.81 -4.34
C ARG A 94 -5.23 -2.87 -5.13
N LEU A 95 -3.94 -3.18 -5.29
CA LEU A 95 -3.06 -2.39 -6.18
C LEU A 95 -3.44 -2.53 -7.65
N LYS A 96 -3.91 -3.71 -8.08
CA LYS A 96 -4.41 -3.91 -9.46
C LYS A 96 -5.73 -3.19 -9.70
N ASP A 97 -6.64 -3.23 -8.75
CA ASP A 97 -7.90 -2.49 -8.81
C ASP A 97 -7.61 -0.98 -8.86
N LEU A 98 -6.70 -0.49 -8.02
CA LEU A 98 -6.26 0.90 -8.04
C LEU A 98 -5.65 1.30 -9.40
N GLN A 99 -4.75 0.49 -9.96
CA GLN A 99 -4.24 0.72 -11.32
C GLN A 99 -5.39 0.80 -12.33
N SER A 100 -6.32 -0.15 -12.29
CA SER A 100 -7.41 -0.25 -13.27
C SER A 100 -8.33 0.97 -13.18
N LEU A 101 -8.60 1.47 -11.97
CA LEU A 101 -9.34 2.72 -11.75
C LEU A 101 -8.60 3.92 -12.32
N VAL A 102 -7.28 4.03 -12.10
CA VAL A 102 -6.46 5.11 -12.68
C VAL A 102 -6.45 5.03 -14.21
N GLU A 103 -6.28 3.85 -14.79
CA GLU A 103 -6.36 3.65 -16.24
C GLU A 103 -7.74 4.06 -16.78
N GLN A 104 -8.82 3.70 -16.08
CA GLN A 104 -10.18 4.02 -16.48
C GLN A 104 -10.45 5.54 -16.47
N ILE A 105 -10.07 6.26 -15.40
CA ILE A 105 -10.29 7.72 -15.35
C ILE A 105 -9.51 8.48 -16.42
N VAL A 106 -8.35 7.97 -16.83
CA VAL A 106 -7.57 8.52 -17.95
C VAL A 106 -8.28 8.22 -19.28
N ALA A 107 -8.65 6.96 -19.51
CA ALA A 107 -9.31 6.53 -20.75
C ALA A 107 -10.65 7.24 -20.98
N ASP A 108 -11.43 7.46 -19.92
CA ASP A 108 -12.74 8.13 -19.98
C ASP A 108 -12.63 9.66 -19.97
N GLY A 109 -11.42 10.22 -19.82
CA GLY A 109 -11.21 11.66 -19.73
C GLY A 109 -11.88 12.29 -18.50
N ILE A 110 -11.96 11.56 -17.38
CA ILE A 110 -12.52 12.07 -16.13
C ILE A 110 -11.55 13.09 -15.54
N ALA A 111 -12.03 14.33 -15.44
CA ALA A 111 -11.27 15.45 -14.89
C ALA A 111 -11.00 15.27 -13.39
N GLY A 112 -9.85 15.78 -12.95
CA GLY A 112 -9.45 15.79 -11.54
C GLY A 112 -8.17 15.01 -11.27
N ASP A 113 -7.63 15.28 -10.08
CA ASP A 113 -6.43 14.66 -9.54
C ASP A 113 -6.77 13.39 -8.74
N VAL A 114 -5.75 12.68 -8.26
CA VAL A 114 -5.91 11.50 -7.40
C VAL A 114 -5.34 11.73 -6.02
N ILE A 115 -5.91 11.08 -5.00
CA ILE A 115 -5.49 11.22 -3.60
C ILE A 115 -5.50 9.87 -2.89
N GLU A 116 -4.49 9.61 -2.08
CA GLU A 116 -4.48 8.57 -1.03
C GLU A 116 -4.53 9.26 0.34
N ALA A 117 -5.56 8.95 1.14
CA ALA A 117 -5.70 9.44 2.51
C ALA A 117 -5.37 8.31 3.49
N GLY A 118 -4.14 8.29 3.99
CA GLY A 118 -3.55 7.22 4.79
C GLY A 118 -2.56 6.42 3.94
N ALA A 119 -1.37 6.97 3.75
CA ALA A 119 -0.37 6.49 2.79
C ALA A 119 0.67 5.54 3.39
N TRP A 120 0.88 5.54 4.71
CA TRP A 120 1.94 4.76 5.35
C TRP A 120 3.31 4.99 4.67
N ARG A 121 3.87 3.97 4.00
CA ARG A 121 5.15 4.06 3.27
C ARG A 121 5.01 4.58 1.83
N GLY A 122 3.79 4.90 1.39
CA GLY A 122 3.46 5.54 0.11
C GLY A 122 3.27 4.58 -1.06
N GLY A 123 3.22 3.27 -0.86
CA GLY A 123 3.26 2.32 -1.96
C GLY A 123 2.06 2.36 -2.90
N ALA A 124 0.84 2.63 -2.41
CA ALA A 124 -0.31 2.76 -3.31
C ALA A 124 -0.25 4.07 -4.11
N SER A 125 0.18 5.18 -3.49
CA SER A 125 0.46 6.42 -4.21
C SER A 125 1.56 6.29 -5.26
N ILE A 126 2.63 5.51 -4.99
CA ILE A 126 3.65 5.18 -5.99
C ILE A 126 3.02 4.43 -7.17
N MET A 127 2.10 3.50 -6.91
CA MET A 127 1.37 2.77 -7.95
C MET A 127 0.53 3.74 -8.81
N MET A 128 -0.22 4.66 -8.19
CA MET A 128 -0.99 5.67 -8.93
C MET A 128 -0.09 6.52 -9.84
N ARG A 129 1.01 7.04 -9.29
CA ARG A 129 1.96 7.88 -10.04
C ARG A 129 2.57 7.11 -11.22
N ALA A 130 3.03 5.88 -10.98
CA ALA A 130 3.58 5.03 -12.03
C ALA A 130 2.58 4.74 -13.15
N THR A 131 1.32 4.48 -12.81
CA THR A 131 0.26 4.24 -13.80
C THR A 131 0.03 5.49 -14.65
N LEU A 132 -0.10 6.67 -14.04
CA LEU A 132 -0.28 7.93 -14.76
C LEU A 132 0.90 8.26 -15.68
N ASP A 133 2.13 8.11 -15.20
CA ASP A 133 3.34 8.33 -16.01
C ASP A 133 3.39 7.38 -17.20
N SER A 134 2.98 6.12 -16.99
CA SER A 134 2.93 5.10 -18.04
C SER A 134 1.91 5.42 -19.16
N LEU A 135 0.92 6.26 -18.85
CA LEU A 135 -0.11 6.73 -19.77
C LEU A 135 0.20 8.12 -20.34
N GLY A 136 1.26 8.79 -19.85
CA GLY A 136 1.61 10.16 -20.21
C GLY A 136 0.64 11.21 -19.64
N ASP A 137 -0.03 10.91 -18.53
CA ASP A 137 -1.02 11.80 -17.89
C ASP A 137 -0.38 12.63 -16.76
N ASP A 138 -0.60 13.95 -16.79
CA ASP A 138 0.06 14.94 -15.94
C ASP A 138 -0.74 15.35 -14.69
N ARG A 139 -1.86 14.68 -14.39
CA ARG A 139 -2.64 14.96 -13.18
C ARG A 139 -1.80 14.77 -11.92
N GLN A 140 -2.21 15.44 -10.86
CA GLN A 140 -1.49 15.44 -9.59
C GLN A 140 -1.85 14.21 -8.75
N VAL A 141 -0.86 13.74 -7.97
CA VAL A 141 -1.05 12.71 -6.94
C VAL A 141 -0.86 13.36 -5.57
N TYR A 142 -1.92 13.41 -4.78
CA TYR A 142 -1.87 13.89 -3.40
C TYR A 142 -1.67 12.71 -2.43
N VAL A 143 -0.63 12.80 -1.61
CA VAL A 143 -0.28 11.83 -0.59
C VAL A 143 -0.61 12.45 0.76
N ALA A 144 -1.81 12.18 1.27
CA ALA A 144 -2.31 12.76 2.51
C ALA A 144 -2.13 11.79 3.67
N ASP A 145 -1.40 12.21 4.69
CA ASP A 145 -1.13 11.42 5.89
C ASP A 145 -0.71 12.35 7.04
N SER A 146 -0.85 11.88 8.27
CA SER A 146 -0.26 12.58 9.42
C SER A 146 1.26 12.53 9.36
N PHE A 147 1.82 11.49 8.71
CA PHE A 147 3.23 11.10 8.75
C PHE A 147 3.75 10.92 10.18
N ALA A 148 2.84 10.64 11.11
CA ALA A 148 3.05 10.54 12.54
C ALA A 148 2.20 9.42 13.18
N GLY A 149 1.58 8.55 12.37
CA GLY A 149 0.72 7.47 12.84
C GLY A 149 -0.70 7.94 13.20
N PHE A 150 -1.32 7.23 14.15
CA PHE A 150 -2.72 7.44 14.52
C PHE A 150 -2.90 8.62 15.50
N PRO A 151 -4.04 9.33 15.44
CA PRO A 151 -4.34 10.44 16.34
C PRO A 151 -4.52 9.98 17.80
N GLU A 152 -4.41 10.93 18.73
CA GLU A 152 -4.72 10.70 20.14
C GLU A 152 -6.24 10.46 20.35
N PRO A 153 -6.65 9.59 21.30
CA PRO A 153 -8.05 9.34 21.63
C PRO A 153 -8.79 10.59 22.05
N GLY A 154 -10.07 10.66 21.70
CA GLY A 154 -10.92 11.81 22.00
C GLY A 154 -10.63 13.05 21.14
N ARG A 155 -9.74 12.94 20.13
CA ARG A 155 -9.62 13.97 19.09
C ARG A 155 -10.84 13.97 18.18
N ILE A 156 -11.41 12.80 17.91
CA ILE A 156 -12.70 12.63 17.24
C ILE A 156 -13.61 11.82 18.17
N GLU A 157 -14.74 12.39 18.56
CA GLU A 157 -15.69 11.69 19.45
C GLU A 157 -16.28 10.45 18.75
N GLY A 158 -16.05 9.26 19.31
CA GLY A 158 -16.51 7.99 18.74
C GLY A 158 -15.68 7.49 17.56
N GLY A 159 -14.45 8.01 17.41
CA GLY A 159 -13.50 7.61 16.38
C GLY A 159 -12.99 6.16 16.53
N PRO A 160 -12.43 5.57 15.47
CA PRO A 160 -11.88 4.21 15.52
C PRO A 160 -10.76 4.01 16.56
N GLU A 161 -10.05 5.07 16.93
CA GLU A 161 -9.05 5.09 18.00
C GLU A 161 -9.63 4.72 19.38
N ASP A 162 -10.94 4.92 19.59
CA ASP A 162 -11.63 4.49 20.80
C ASP A 162 -11.90 2.97 20.83
N ARG A 163 -11.74 2.28 19.70
CA ARG A 163 -11.99 0.83 19.53
C ARG A 163 -10.73 0.01 19.34
N LEU A 164 -9.68 0.59 18.77
CA LEU A 164 -8.41 -0.08 18.52
C LEU A 164 -7.25 0.91 18.66
N ASP A 165 -6.42 0.71 19.68
CA ASP A 165 -5.26 1.57 19.93
C ASP A 165 -4.03 1.06 19.16
N LEU A 166 -3.71 1.76 18.05
CA LEU A 166 -2.56 1.48 17.19
C LEU A 166 -1.44 2.52 17.35
N ARG A 167 -1.58 3.51 18.25
CA ARG A 167 -0.65 4.65 18.35
C ARG A 167 0.77 4.24 18.72
N GLY A 168 0.89 3.27 19.63
CA GLY A 168 2.19 2.74 20.09
C GLY A 168 2.91 1.85 19.07
N ILE A 169 2.38 1.73 17.85
CA ILE A 169 3.00 0.93 16.78
C ILE A 169 3.82 1.86 15.89
N ASP A 170 5.08 2.07 16.27
CA ASP A 170 6.04 2.89 15.50
C ASP A 170 6.12 2.49 14.01
N PHE A 171 5.87 1.21 13.71
CA PHE A 171 5.82 0.70 12.34
C PHE A 171 4.77 1.39 11.44
N LEU A 172 3.69 1.92 12.01
CA LEU A 172 2.63 2.64 11.30
C LEU A 172 2.88 4.15 11.25
N SER A 173 3.89 4.67 11.95
CA SER A 173 4.30 6.07 11.92
C SER A 173 5.51 6.25 11.01
N VAL A 174 5.26 6.63 9.76
CA VAL A 174 6.31 6.82 8.75
C VAL A 174 6.47 8.32 8.43
N PRO A 175 7.63 8.91 8.71
CA PRO A 175 7.89 10.32 8.40
C PRO A 175 7.81 10.65 6.90
N GLU A 176 7.34 11.86 6.58
CA GLU A 176 7.17 12.35 5.21
C GLU A 176 8.47 12.26 4.37
N ASP A 177 9.62 12.58 4.96
CA ASP A 177 10.92 12.51 4.29
C ASP A 177 11.30 11.08 3.90
N GLN A 178 10.90 10.09 4.71
CA GLN A 178 11.03 8.67 4.38
C GLN A 178 10.10 8.27 3.24
N VAL A 179 8.85 8.75 3.22
CA VAL A 179 7.92 8.51 2.11
C VAL A 179 8.44 9.13 0.82
N ALA A 180 8.87 10.40 0.86
CA ALA A 180 9.50 11.08 -0.28
C ALA A 180 10.78 10.37 -0.75
N ALA A 181 11.58 9.81 0.18
CA ALA A 181 12.71 8.96 -0.17
C ALA A 181 12.31 7.68 -0.91
N ASN A 182 11.15 7.10 -0.59
CA ASN A 182 10.64 5.94 -1.31
C ASN A 182 10.27 6.30 -2.76
N PHE A 183 9.52 7.38 -2.99
CA PHE A 183 9.24 7.86 -4.36
C PHE A 183 10.51 8.07 -5.20
N ARG A 184 11.56 8.66 -4.61
CA ARG A 184 12.86 8.86 -5.27
C ARG A 184 13.51 7.56 -5.73
N LYS A 185 13.36 6.45 -5.00
CA LYS A 185 13.93 5.14 -5.41
C LYS A 185 13.34 4.63 -6.72
N PHE A 186 12.10 5.01 -7.03
CA PHE A 186 11.41 4.61 -8.26
C PHE A 186 11.49 5.68 -9.36
N GLY A 187 12.07 6.84 -9.08
CA GLY A 187 12.12 7.97 -10.03
C GLY A 187 10.76 8.64 -10.26
N LEU A 188 9.81 8.48 -9.33
CA LEU A 188 8.41 8.91 -9.49
C LEU A 188 8.12 10.16 -8.64
N THR A 189 8.85 11.25 -8.87
CA THR A 189 8.78 12.45 -8.00
C THR A 189 7.92 13.59 -8.56
N ASP A 190 7.66 13.58 -9.86
CA ASP A 190 6.99 14.69 -10.54
C ASP A 190 5.48 14.64 -10.29
N ASN A 191 4.81 15.79 -10.14
CA ASN A 191 3.36 15.85 -9.89
C ASN A 191 2.89 15.05 -8.65
N VAL A 192 3.74 14.98 -7.61
CA VAL A 192 3.42 14.36 -6.31
C VAL A 192 3.45 15.45 -5.23
N HIS A 193 2.36 15.56 -4.45
CA HIS A 193 2.20 16.54 -3.38
C HIS A 193 1.93 15.85 -2.04
N PHE A 194 2.72 16.16 -1.03
CA PHE A 194 2.50 15.67 0.32
C PHE A 194 1.58 16.62 1.08
N VAL A 195 0.47 16.09 1.60
CA VAL A 195 -0.48 16.81 2.43
C VAL A 195 -0.30 16.32 3.86
N LYS A 196 0.61 16.98 4.58
CA LYS A 196 0.97 16.62 5.94
C LYS A 196 -0.01 17.18 6.96
N GLY A 197 -0.62 16.28 7.71
CA GLY A 197 -1.53 16.62 8.79
C GLY A 197 -2.60 15.54 8.92
N PHE A 198 -3.36 15.62 10.01
CA PHE A 198 -4.52 14.77 10.14
C PHE A 198 -5.66 15.28 9.27
N PHE A 199 -6.54 14.38 8.84
CA PHE A 199 -7.52 14.70 7.80
C PHE A 199 -8.48 15.81 8.20
N GLU A 200 -8.86 15.93 9.48
CA GLU A 200 -9.71 17.02 9.95
C GLU A 200 -9.07 18.40 9.83
N ASP A 201 -7.73 18.48 9.80
CA ASP A 201 -7.01 19.75 9.63
C ASP A 201 -6.74 20.06 8.16
N THR A 202 -6.68 19.05 7.29
CA THR A 202 -6.22 19.19 5.90
C THR A 202 -7.31 19.07 4.84
N MET A 203 -8.50 18.55 5.19
CA MET A 203 -9.58 18.23 4.23
C MET A 203 -10.87 19.05 4.41
N ALA A 204 -10.77 20.23 5.01
CA ALA A 204 -11.91 21.13 5.29
C ALA A 204 -12.36 21.96 4.08
#